data_AF-Q1Q337-F1
#
_entry.id   AF-Q1Q337-F1
#
_cell.length_a   1.000
_cell.length_b   1.000
_cell.length_c   1.000
_cell.angle_alpha   90.00
_cell.angle_beta   90.00
_cell.angle_gamma   90.00
#
_symmetry.space_group_name_H-M   'P 1'
#
loop_
_entity.id
_entity.type
_entity.pdbx_description
1 polymer ?
#
loop_
_entity_poly.entity_id
_entity_poly.type
_entity_poly.pdbx_seq_one_letter_code
_entity_poly.pdbx_strand_id
1 'polypeptide(L)'
;MRQHHYLGFRSLVGESIRYVAESQGQWLALIGWAAASLKCTVRDKWIGWPPFLKSQRLKLIANNSRFLILPQIHVPNLASRILSLNLKRLSQDWTKVYGHPIWLVETFVDPRFFKGVCYKAAGWIFLGHSTGFARSSQGYLLHNKPKMVFVRSLKAQVQKQLNNLNLTIQLRKETKPMKLSLKDAEFLDELLQQIPEHRMPRGVRHRKRSILAISICAIICNAWSFAAIAEWAKRCPQNMLKRLSCRYNAKTKRYEPPSEPTIRRFLQQVDAEAVDKVLSRWFQSVGDKSLPIAVDGKTLCGARQPDGKQVHLLAAFLHKQGIVLAQTQVDRKTNEIPMVPVLFDDLDIKDRVVTFDALHAQKETARYLVEDKKAEYIFTVKDNQKTIKQAIKELNLSSFPPSARNN
;
A
#
# COMPACT_ATOMS: atom_id res chain seq x y z
N MET A 1 14.56 15.03 -13.19
CA MET A 1 14.77 15.03 -11.72
C MET A 1 15.95 14.17 -11.28
N ARG A 2 16.07 12.89 -11.70
CA ARG A 2 17.21 12.02 -11.34
C ARG A 2 18.57 12.59 -11.74
N GLN A 3 18.65 13.16 -12.93
CA GLN A 3 19.89 13.72 -13.50
C GLN A 3 20.34 15.04 -12.84
N HIS A 4 19.41 15.92 -12.45
CA HIS A 4 19.75 17.32 -12.11
C HIS A 4 19.45 17.75 -10.66
N HIS A 5 18.64 17.00 -9.90
CA HIS A 5 18.37 17.38 -8.51
C HIS A 5 19.55 16.94 -7.62
N TYR A 6 20.04 17.80 -6.72
CA TYR A 6 21.23 17.53 -5.90
C TYR A 6 21.16 16.27 -5.02
N LEU A 7 19.96 15.86 -4.59
CA LEU A 7 19.72 14.59 -3.88
C LEU A 7 19.42 13.39 -4.79
N GLY A 8 19.48 13.57 -6.11
CA GLY A 8 18.96 12.64 -7.10
C GLY A 8 17.46 12.33 -6.92
N PHE A 9 17.01 11.30 -7.65
CA PHE A 9 15.63 10.82 -7.58
C PHE A 9 15.54 9.30 -7.84
N ARG A 10 15.04 8.56 -6.85
CA ARG A 10 14.69 7.13 -6.97
C ARG A 10 13.17 6.95 -6.94
N SER A 11 12.55 7.31 -5.81
CA SER A 11 11.10 7.27 -5.59
C SER A 11 10.70 8.29 -4.52
N LEU A 12 9.40 8.53 -4.40
CA LEU A 12 8.78 9.24 -3.27
C LEU A 12 8.15 8.20 -2.34
N VAL A 13 8.18 8.45 -1.03
CA VAL A 13 7.75 7.48 -0.01
C VAL A 13 6.34 7.85 0.47
N GLY A 14 5.48 6.83 0.58
CA GLY A 14 4.07 7.01 0.97
C GLY A 14 3.23 7.65 -0.13
N GLU A 15 2.08 8.20 0.26
CA GLU A 15 1.23 8.99 -0.62
C GLU A 15 2.04 10.14 -1.24
N SER A 16 2.02 10.23 -2.57
CA SER A 16 2.83 11.20 -3.28
C SER A 16 2.19 11.68 -4.58
N ILE A 17 2.47 12.94 -4.94
CA ILE A 17 2.04 13.52 -6.22
C ILE A 17 3.24 14.22 -6.87
N ARG A 18 3.35 14.08 -8.18
CA ARG A 18 4.39 14.70 -8.99
C ARG A 18 3.75 15.73 -9.91
N TYR A 19 4.41 16.87 -10.04
CA TYR A 19 3.99 17.95 -10.91
C TYR A 19 5.12 18.33 -11.85
N VAL A 20 4.73 18.70 -13.05
CA VAL A 20 5.54 19.44 -14.01
C VAL A 20 4.97 20.85 -14.07
N ALA A 21 5.82 21.86 -13.90
CA ALA A 21 5.49 23.23 -14.20
C ALA A 21 5.88 23.49 -15.65
N GLU A 22 4.91 23.93 -16.45
CA GLU A 22 5.04 24.11 -17.89
C GLU A 22 4.57 25.51 -18.28
N SER A 23 5.22 26.09 -19.29
CA SER A 23 4.78 27.31 -19.95
C SER A 23 5.02 27.17 -21.44
N GLN A 24 3.99 27.42 -22.26
CA GLN A 24 4.09 27.36 -23.73
C GLN A 24 4.71 26.06 -24.26
N GLY A 25 4.31 24.89 -23.74
CA GLY A 25 4.87 23.60 -24.18
C GLY A 25 6.23 23.24 -23.55
N GLN A 26 6.89 24.19 -22.87
CA GLN A 26 8.21 23.99 -22.30
C GLN A 26 8.15 23.69 -20.80
N TRP A 27 8.83 22.63 -20.39
CA TRP A 27 8.99 22.30 -18.98
C TRP A 27 9.95 23.29 -18.31
N LEU A 28 9.52 23.83 -17.18
CA LEU A 28 10.27 24.81 -16.40
C LEU A 28 10.80 24.23 -15.08
N ALA A 29 9.96 23.45 -14.39
CA ALA A 29 10.31 22.89 -13.09
C ALA A 29 9.60 21.58 -12.82
N LEU A 30 10.14 20.81 -11.87
CA LEU A 30 9.58 19.56 -11.39
C LEU A 30 9.38 19.63 -9.88
N ILE A 31 8.19 19.23 -9.40
CA ILE A 31 7.82 19.25 -7.98
C ILE A 31 7.37 17.86 -7.55
N GLY A 32 7.88 17.37 -6.43
CA GLY A 32 7.51 16.09 -5.84
C GLY A 32 7.05 16.28 -4.41
N TRP A 33 5.78 15.98 -4.17
CA TRP A 33 5.17 15.93 -2.85
C TRP A 33 5.07 14.49 -2.37
N ALA A 34 5.35 14.25 -1.09
CA ALA A 34 5.26 12.95 -0.45
C ALA A 34 4.56 13.05 0.91
N ALA A 35 4.31 11.92 1.55
CA ALA A 35 3.79 11.88 2.91
C ALA A 35 4.73 12.64 3.87
N ALA A 36 4.16 13.29 4.88
CA ALA A 36 4.93 14.02 5.89
C ALA A 36 5.94 13.14 6.62
N SER A 37 7.02 13.76 7.10
CA SER A 37 7.97 13.06 7.96
C SER A 37 7.28 12.57 9.25
N LEU A 38 7.43 11.28 9.53
CA LEU A 38 6.89 10.63 10.73
C LEU A 38 7.42 11.30 12.01
N LYS A 39 8.66 11.80 12.01
CA LYS A 39 9.30 12.43 13.15
C LYS A 39 9.86 13.79 12.73
N CYS A 40 9.26 14.86 13.25
CA CYS A 40 9.73 16.23 13.03
C CYS A 40 9.43 17.06 14.28
N THR A 41 10.35 17.08 15.23
CA THR A 41 10.13 17.68 16.55
C THR A 41 9.78 19.16 16.47
N VAL A 42 10.44 19.93 15.60
CA VAL A 42 10.17 21.38 15.46
C VAL A 42 8.77 21.66 14.90
N ARG A 43 8.29 20.86 13.94
CA ARG A 43 6.91 20.93 13.46
C ARG A 43 5.94 20.52 14.55
N ASP A 44 6.20 19.38 15.19
CA ASP A 44 5.27 18.82 16.19
C ASP A 44 5.09 19.78 17.38
N LYS A 45 6.18 20.42 17.84
CA LYS A 45 6.13 21.49 18.85
C LYS A 45 5.37 22.73 18.36
N TRP A 46 5.59 23.15 17.11
CA TRP A 46 4.88 24.30 16.53
C TRP A 46 3.38 24.05 16.34
N ILE A 47 2.96 22.82 16.00
CA ILE A 47 1.54 22.46 15.95
C ILE A 47 0.97 22.37 17.37
N GLY A 48 1.76 21.90 18.35
CA GLY A 48 1.33 21.76 19.74
C GLY A 48 0.45 20.55 20.01
N TRP A 49 0.41 19.57 19.10
CA TRP A 49 -0.45 18.40 19.22
C TRP A 49 0.15 17.26 20.06
N PRO A 50 -0.68 16.50 20.81
CA PRO A 50 -0.24 15.29 21.50
C PRO A 50 0.04 14.13 20.52
N PRO A 51 0.86 13.13 20.90
CA PRO A 51 1.27 12.03 20.01
C PRO A 51 0.10 11.25 19.37
N PHE A 52 -1.02 11.07 20.09
CA PHE A 52 -2.18 10.34 19.58
C PHE A 52 -2.93 11.13 18.48
N LEU A 53 -3.00 12.46 18.57
CA LEU A 53 -3.56 13.27 17.49
C LEU A 53 -2.64 13.31 16.28
N LYS A 54 -1.34 13.35 16.53
CA LYS A 54 -0.34 13.28 15.46
C LYS A 54 -0.51 12.00 14.62
N SER A 55 -0.60 10.82 15.23
CA SER A 55 -0.74 9.57 14.47
C SER A 55 -1.98 9.57 13.58
N GLN A 56 -3.09 10.15 14.04
CA GLN A 56 -4.34 10.25 13.28
C GLN A 56 -4.30 11.30 12.16
N ARG A 57 -3.58 12.42 12.39
CA ARG A 57 -3.68 13.64 11.55
C ARG A 57 -2.46 13.91 10.68
N LEU A 58 -1.38 13.14 10.83
CA LEU A 58 -0.15 13.34 10.06
C LEU A 58 -0.38 13.29 8.54
N LYS A 59 -1.36 12.50 8.08
CA LYS A 59 -1.76 12.42 6.66
C LYS A 59 -2.32 13.71 6.07
N LEU A 60 -2.74 14.67 6.91
CA LEU A 60 -3.17 16.00 6.47
C LEU A 60 -1.97 16.91 6.18
N ILE A 61 -0.75 16.39 6.31
CA ILE A 61 0.50 17.10 6.07
C ILE A 61 1.22 16.44 4.91
N ALA A 62 1.65 17.24 3.94
CA ALA A 62 2.50 16.78 2.83
C ALA A 62 3.89 17.39 2.92
N ASN A 63 4.90 16.61 2.55
CA ASN A 63 6.29 17.03 2.46
C ASN A 63 6.66 17.37 1.01
N ASN A 64 7.20 18.57 0.78
CA ASN A 64 7.83 18.90 -0.48
C ASN A 64 9.21 18.24 -0.54
N SER A 65 9.22 16.96 -0.92
CA SER A 65 10.42 16.13 -0.91
C SER A 65 11.40 16.47 -2.02
N ARG A 66 10.90 16.97 -3.16
CA ARG A 66 11.75 17.35 -4.30
C ARG A 66 11.22 18.59 -4.97
N PHE A 67 12.13 19.52 -5.26
CA PHE A 67 11.80 20.69 -6.07
C PHE A 67 13.02 21.09 -6.88
N LEU A 68 12.84 21.16 -8.21
CA LEU A 68 13.91 21.41 -9.16
C LEU A 68 13.42 22.39 -10.22
N ILE A 69 14.09 23.54 -10.35
CA ILE A 69 14.05 24.33 -11.58
C ILE A 69 15.03 23.67 -12.57
N LEU A 70 14.62 23.48 -13.82
CA LEU A 70 15.48 22.82 -14.80
C LEU A 70 16.72 23.70 -15.10
N PRO A 71 17.92 23.12 -15.24
CA PRO A 71 19.17 23.89 -15.34
C PRO A 71 19.21 24.93 -16.47
N GLN A 72 18.52 24.66 -17.57
CA GLN A 72 18.43 25.57 -18.71
C GLN A 72 17.54 26.79 -18.47
N ILE A 73 16.82 26.86 -17.34
CA ILE A 73 15.82 27.89 -17.06
C ILE A 73 16.35 28.88 -16.03
N HIS A 74 16.54 30.13 -16.46
CA HIS A 74 16.98 31.22 -15.61
C HIS A 74 15.96 32.35 -15.64
N VAL A 75 14.99 32.30 -14.73
CA VAL A 75 13.95 33.31 -14.60
C VAL A 75 13.88 33.75 -13.14
N PRO A 76 14.05 35.06 -12.83
CA PRO A 76 13.94 35.59 -11.48
C PRO A 76 12.58 35.22 -10.85
N ASN A 77 12.60 34.86 -9.57
CA ASN A 77 11.39 34.55 -8.78
C ASN A 77 10.51 33.39 -9.31
N LEU A 78 10.97 32.66 -10.32
CA LEU A 78 10.21 31.56 -10.91
C LEU A 78 9.88 30.48 -9.88
N ALA A 79 10.84 30.13 -9.01
CA ALA A 79 10.66 29.10 -8.01
C ALA A 79 9.55 29.41 -7.01
N SER A 80 9.51 30.63 -6.46
CA SER A 80 8.46 31.06 -5.52
C SER A 80 7.10 31.19 -6.20
N ARG A 81 7.07 31.64 -7.47
CA ARG A 81 5.85 31.70 -8.28
C ARG A 81 5.26 30.31 -8.52
N ILE A 82 6.08 29.36 -8.97
CA ILE A 82 5.69 27.97 -9.23
C ILE A 82 5.18 27.31 -7.95
N LEU A 83 5.89 27.47 -6.82
CA LEU A 83 5.42 26.96 -5.53
C LEU A 83 4.05 27.54 -5.17
N SER A 84 3.90 28.85 -5.28
CA SER A 84 2.63 29.53 -4.95
C SER A 84 1.46 29.04 -5.81
N LEU A 85 1.68 28.82 -7.10
CA LEU A 85 0.66 28.27 -8.00
C LEU A 85 0.33 26.81 -7.68
N ASN A 86 1.34 26.00 -7.38
CA ASN A 86 1.13 24.59 -7.03
C ASN A 86 0.38 24.43 -5.70
N LEU A 87 0.69 25.24 -4.70
CA LEU A 87 0.00 25.20 -3.40
C LEU A 87 -1.50 25.53 -3.49
N LYS A 88 -1.93 26.31 -4.48
CA LYS A 88 -3.37 26.62 -4.69
C LYS A 88 -4.20 25.39 -5.07
N ARG A 89 -3.59 24.39 -5.71
CA ARG A 89 -4.27 23.18 -6.21
C ARG A 89 -3.94 21.91 -5.45
N LEU A 90 -2.81 21.89 -4.73
CA LEU A 90 -2.26 20.69 -4.09
C LEU A 90 -3.28 19.93 -3.23
N SER A 91 -4.02 20.64 -2.36
CA SER A 91 -4.97 19.99 -1.45
C SER A 91 -6.15 19.33 -2.19
N GLN A 92 -6.63 19.98 -3.25
CA GLN A 92 -7.71 19.45 -4.09
C GLN A 92 -7.23 18.23 -4.89
N ASP A 93 -6.04 18.32 -5.50
CA ASP A 93 -5.45 17.20 -6.22
C ASP A 93 -5.18 16.01 -5.28
N TRP A 94 -4.68 16.26 -4.06
CA TRP A 94 -4.47 15.22 -3.05
C TRP A 94 -5.78 14.54 -2.66
N THR A 95 -6.85 15.32 -2.50
CA THR A 95 -8.17 14.79 -2.18
C THR A 95 -8.70 13.89 -3.31
N LYS A 96 -8.50 14.28 -4.58
CA LYS A 96 -8.89 13.47 -5.73
C LYS A 96 -8.17 12.13 -5.79
N VAL A 97 -6.89 12.09 -5.42
CA VAL A 97 -6.06 10.88 -5.51
C VAL A 97 -6.20 9.98 -4.28
N TYR A 98 -6.21 10.55 -3.08
CA TYR A 98 -6.10 9.82 -1.82
C TYR A 98 -7.37 9.87 -0.94
N GLY A 99 -8.37 10.67 -1.34
CA GLY A 99 -9.65 10.78 -0.62
C GLY A 99 -9.60 11.65 0.64
N HIS A 100 -8.51 12.40 0.86
CA HIS A 100 -8.43 13.36 1.96
C HIS A 100 -7.59 14.60 1.59
N PRO A 101 -7.86 15.76 2.23
CA PRO A 101 -7.15 17.00 1.93
C PRO A 101 -5.78 17.09 2.62
N ILE A 102 -4.98 18.07 2.18
CA ILE A 102 -3.79 18.56 2.86
C ILE A 102 -4.07 19.94 3.47
N TRP A 103 -3.71 20.12 4.73
CA TRP A 103 -3.93 21.35 5.49
C TRP A 103 -2.64 22.10 5.79
N LEU A 104 -1.54 21.36 5.92
CA LEU A 104 -0.21 21.92 6.16
C LEU A 104 0.77 21.29 5.18
N VAL A 105 1.74 22.05 4.73
CA VAL A 105 2.88 21.52 3.99
C VAL A 105 4.18 21.81 4.71
N GLU A 106 5.15 20.91 4.57
CA GLU A 106 6.48 21.06 5.13
C GLU A 106 7.56 20.83 4.06
N THR A 107 8.76 21.36 4.28
CA THR A 107 9.94 21.07 3.46
C THR A 107 11.20 21.07 4.32
N PHE A 108 12.23 20.40 3.83
CA PHE A 108 13.54 20.31 4.47
C PHE A 108 14.62 20.83 3.53
N VAL A 109 15.19 21.98 3.87
CA VAL A 109 16.25 22.62 3.08
C VAL A 109 17.59 22.35 3.74
N ASP A 110 18.55 21.85 2.98
CA ASP A 110 19.91 21.65 3.47
C ASP A 110 20.68 22.98 3.42
N PRO A 111 21.01 23.59 4.58
CA PRO A 111 21.61 24.92 4.63
C PRO A 111 23.00 24.98 3.98
N ARG A 112 23.65 23.82 3.78
CA ARG A 112 24.96 23.73 3.11
C ARG A 112 24.87 24.03 1.62
N PHE A 113 23.71 23.82 1.01
CA PHE A 113 23.49 24.02 -0.43
C PHE A 113 22.55 25.19 -0.71
N PHE A 114 21.56 25.43 0.16
CA PHE A 114 20.49 26.39 -0.13
C PHE A 114 20.07 27.17 1.12
N LYS A 115 19.79 28.46 0.94
CA LYS A 115 19.28 29.36 2.01
C LYS A 115 17.74 29.33 2.18
N GLY A 116 17.04 28.53 1.36
CA GLY A 116 15.57 28.43 1.39
C GLY A 116 14.82 29.67 0.91
N VAL A 117 15.47 30.53 0.10
CA VAL A 117 14.95 31.84 -0.33
C VAL A 117 13.58 31.73 -1.02
N CYS A 118 13.39 30.74 -1.90
CA CYS A 118 12.12 30.56 -2.60
C CYS A 118 10.94 30.25 -1.66
N TYR A 119 11.19 29.52 -0.57
CA TYR A 119 10.17 29.24 0.44
C TYR A 119 9.85 30.48 1.26
N LYS A 120 10.86 31.24 1.69
CA LYS A 120 10.66 32.52 2.39
C LYS A 120 9.84 33.49 1.53
N ALA A 121 10.21 33.64 0.25
CA ALA A 121 9.51 34.49 -0.72
C ALA A 121 8.07 34.01 -0.99
N ALA A 122 7.80 32.70 -0.90
CA ALA A 122 6.46 32.13 -1.01
C ALA A 122 5.66 32.14 0.32
N GLY A 123 6.12 32.88 1.33
CA GLY A 123 5.41 33.06 2.60
C GLY A 123 5.41 31.83 3.52
N TRP A 124 6.45 31.00 3.43
CA TRP A 124 6.66 29.87 4.34
C TRP A 124 7.31 30.34 5.64
N ILE A 125 6.92 29.72 6.75
CA ILE A 125 7.41 30.00 8.10
C ILE A 125 8.59 29.07 8.38
N PHE A 126 9.71 29.65 8.80
CA PHE A 126 10.86 28.89 9.29
C PHE A 126 10.62 28.46 10.74
N LEU A 127 10.70 27.15 11.03
CA LEU A 127 10.45 26.61 12.37
C LEU A 127 11.73 26.27 13.15
N GLY A 128 12.89 26.29 12.50
CA GLY A 128 14.16 25.88 13.07
C GLY A 128 14.80 24.71 12.33
N HIS A 129 15.73 24.04 13.00
CA HIS A 129 16.56 22.99 12.41
C HIS A 129 16.08 21.59 12.82
N SER A 130 16.21 20.62 11.91
CA SER A 130 16.06 19.21 12.23
C SER A 130 17.25 18.74 13.07
N THR A 131 17.10 17.60 13.76
CA THR A 131 18.14 17.02 14.62
C THR A 131 19.25 16.29 13.85
N GLY A 132 19.21 16.27 12.51
CA GLY A 132 20.29 15.71 11.70
C GLY A 132 20.38 14.17 11.70
N PHE A 133 19.25 13.48 11.81
CA PHE A 133 19.18 12.01 11.70
C PHE A 133 18.71 11.56 10.31
N ALA A 134 19.24 10.43 9.84
CA ALA A 134 18.76 9.72 8.67
C ALA A 134 18.33 8.30 9.04
N ARG A 135 17.32 7.80 8.33
CA ARG A 135 16.88 6.42 8.45
C ARG A 135 17.87 5.48 7.75
N SER A 136 18.31 4.46 8.47
CA SER A 136 19.10 3.32 8.01
C SER A 136 18.32 2.02 8.22
N SER A 137 18.78 0.92 7.62
CA SER A 137 18.25 -0.43 7.88
C SER A 137 18.37 -0.84 9.36
N GLN A 138 19.31 -0.24 10.10
CA GLN A 138 19.57 -0.50 11.52
C GLN A 138 18.90 0.50 12.48
N GLY A 139 18.11 1.46 11.98
CA GLY A 139 17.44 2.47 12.82
C GLY A 139 17.70 3.90 12.34
N TYR A 140 17.92 4.82 13.27
CA TYR A 140 18.23 6.22 12.96
C TYR A 140 19.70 6.48 13.23
N LEU A 141 20.44 6.84 12.18
CA LEU A 141 21.84 7.23 12.28
C LEU A 141 21.92 8.76 12.37
N LEU A 142 22.55 9.24 13.44
CA LEU A 142 22.92 10.65 13.56
C LEU A 142 24.02 10.95 12.54
N HIS A 143 23.78 11.89 11.64
CA HIS A 143 24.75 12.31 10.64
C HIS A 143 25.13 13.78 10.78
N ASN A 144 24.68 14.46 11.85
CA ASN A 144 25.00 15.85 12.19
C ASN A 144 24.86 16.84 11.01
N LYS A 145 23.90 16.61 10.10
CA LYS A 145 23.58 17.54 9.00
C LYS A 145 22.15 18.07 9.20
N PRO A 146 21.93 18.98 10.16
CA PRO A 146 20.62 19.54 10.41
C PRO A 146 20.08 20.26 9.16
N LYS A 147 18.80 20.07 8.88
CA LYS A 147 18.10 20.74 7.77
C LYS A 147 17.19 21.82 8.31
N MET A 148 17.11 22.94 7.61
CA MET A 148 16.11 23.97 7.88
C MET A 148 14.71 23.42 7.60
N VAL A 149 13.82 23.52 8.57
CA VAL A 149 12.42 23.08 8.45
C VAL A 149 11.55 24.30 8.20
N PHE A 150 10.83 24.29 7.07
CA PHE A 150 9.84 25.31 6.76
C PHE A 150 8.45 24.68 6.67
N VAL A 151 7.44 25.42 7.07
CA VAL A 151 6.02 25.03 6.92
C VAL A 151 5.21 26.13 6.24
N ARG A 152 4.14 25.74 5.56
CA ARG A 152 3.16 26.67 5.01
C ARG A 152 1.76 26.13 5.23
N SER A 153 0.88 27.01 5.71
CA SER A 153 -0.53 26.67 5.93
C SER A 153 -1.30 26.72 4.62
N LEU A 154 -2.10 25.69 4.35
CA LEU A 154 -3.09 25.66 3.27
C LEU A 154 -4.53 25.85 3.79
N LYS A 155 -4.73 25.73 5.11
CA LYS A 155 -6.01 25.95 5.78
C LYS A 155 -5.88 27.08 6.81
N ALA A 156 -6.91 27.91 6.94
CA ALA A 156 -6.94 28.93 8.00
C ALA A 156 -6.89 28.28 9.39
N GLN A 157 -6.18 28.91 10.32
CA GLN A 157 -6.05 28.45 11.72
C GLN A 157 -5.62 26.97 11.84
N VAL A 158 -4.68 26.53 10.99
CA VAL A 158 -4.29 25.11 10.88
C VAL A 158 -3.90 24.47 12.20
N GLN A 159 -3.20 25.18 13.10
CA GLN A 159 -2.85 24.65 14.42
C GLN A 159 -4.09 24.33 15.26
N LYS A 160 -5.06 25.27 15.34
CA LYS A 160 -6.33 25.06 16.05
C LYS A 160 -7.11 23.90 15.42
N GLN A 161 -7.15 23.83 14.09
CA GLN A 161 -7.84 22.77 13.36
C GLN A 161 -7.18 21.40 13.60
N LEU A 162 -5.85 21.32 13.55
CA LEU A 162 -5.10 20.09 13.82
C LEU A 162 -5.13 19.66 15.29
N ASN A 163 -5.51 20.54 16.22
CA ASN A 163 -5.72 20.22 17.64
C ASN A 163 -7.19 20.03 18.03
N ASN A 164 -8.15 20.35 17.15
CA ASN A 164 -9.58 20.24 17.46
C ASN A 164 -9.97 18.77 17.68
N LEU A 165 -10.26 18.35 18.90
CA LEU A 165 -10.62 16.97 19.24
C LEU A 165 -11.89 16.49 18.51
N ASN A 166 -12.83 17.40 18.26
CA ASN A 166 -14.12 17.12 17.62
C ASN A 166 -14.03 17.08 16.08
N LEU A 167 -12.82 17.12 15.53
CA LEU A 167 -12.64 17.08 14.10
C LEU A 167 -12.91 15.67 13.57
N THR A 168 -14.14 15.43 13.12
CA THR A 168 -14.53 14.24 12.36
C THR A 168 -14.07 14.40 10.92
N ILE A 169 -12.80 14.13 10.65
CA ILE A 169 -12.39 13.89 9.27
C ILE A 169 -12.87 12.48 8.94
N GLN A 170 -13.58 12.30 7.81
CA GLN A 170 -13.77 10.99 7.20
C GLN A 170 -12.42 10.48 6.69
N LEU A 171 -11.54 10.17 7.64
CA LEU A 171 -10.33 9.43 7.43
C LEU A 171 -10.78 8.05 6.97
N ARG A 172 -10.16 7.51 5.91
CA ARG A 172 -10.24 6.07 5.61
C ARG A 172 -10.30 5.33 6.93
N LYS A 173 -11.40 4.58 7.15
CA LYS A 173 -11.59 3.77 8.35
C LYS A 173 -10.26 3.09 8.63
N GLU A 174 -9.69 3.32 9.82
CA GLU A 174 -8.58 2.51 10.28
C GLU A 174 -9.03 1.07 10.07
N THR A 175 -8.38 0.36 9.15
CA THR A 175 -8.43 -1.09 9.10
C THR A 175 -7.89 -1.53 10.44
N LYS A 176 -8.79 -1.81 11.39
CA LYS A 176 -8.41 -2.36 12.69
C LYS A 176 -7.52 -3.56 12.37
N PRO A 177 -6.26 -3.59 12.84
CA PRO A 177 -5.41 -4.72 12.60
C PRO A 177 -6.13 -5.96 13.12
N MET A 178 -6.22 -6.98 12.27
CA MET A 178 -6.85 -8.25 12.62
C MET A 178 -6.20 -8.78 13.90
N LYS A 179 -7.02 -9.07 14.93
CA LYS A 179 -6.55 -9.77 16.12
C LYS A 179 -6.63 -11.26 15.82
N LEU A 180 -5.49 -11.87 15.54
CA LEU A 180 -5.36 -13.31 15.41
C LEU A 180 -5.47 -13.95 16.78
N SER A 181 -6.44 -14.84 16.96
CA SER A 181 -6.55 -15.66 18.16
C SER A 181 -5.53 -16.81 18.11
N LEU A 182 -5.29 -17.47 19.25
CA LEU A 182 -4.46 -18.67 19.30
C LEU A 182 -5.04 -19.79 18.43
N LYS A 183 -6.37 -19.93 18.40
CA LYS A 183 -7.08 -20.90 17.56
C LYS A 183 -6.81 -20.67 16.07
N ASP A 184 -6.81 -19.40 15.63
CA ASP A 184 -6.53 -19.07 14.22
C ASP A 184 -5.09 -19.43 13.84
N ALA A 185 -4.15 -19.25 14.77
CA ALA A 185 -2.74 -19.59 14.57
C ALA A 185 -2.50 -21.11 14.56
N GLU A 186 -3.20 -21.86 15.42
CA GLU A 186 -3.16 -23.33 15.44
C GLU A 186 -3.75 -23.91 14.15
N PHE A 187 -4.91 -23.41 13.72
CA PHE A 187 -5.52 -23.83 12.46
C PHE A 187 -4.64 -23.53 11.24
N LEU A 188 -3.94 -22.39 11.22
CA LEU A 188 -2.95 -22.11 10.19
C LEU A 188 -1.82 -23.14 10.20
N ASP A 189 -1.29 -23.52 11.36
CA ASP A 189 -0.21 -24.53 11.43
C ASP A 189 -0.69 -25.89 10.90
N GLU A 190 -1.91 -26.31 11.24
CA GLU A 190 -2.53 -27.52 10.72
C GLU A 190 -2.66 -27.50 9.19
N LEU A 191 -3.15 -26.40 8.62
CA LEU A 191 -3.30 -26.28 7.17
C LEU A 191 -1.94 -26.24 6.44
N LEU A 192 -0.94 -25.56 7.01
CA LEU A 192 0.42 -25.55 6.44
C LEU A 192 1.09 -26.93 6.44
N GLN A 193 0.64 -27.87 7.28
CA GLN A 193 1.11 -29.26 7.24
C GLN A 193 0.61 -30.03 6.02
N GLN A 194 -0.51 -29.62 5.42
CA GLN A 194 -1.11 -30.27 4.25
C GLN A 194 -0.34 -30.00 2.96
N ILE A 195 0.51 -28.96 2.93
CA ILE A 195 1.35 -28.65 1.76
C ILE A 195 2.30 -29.83 1.47
N PRO A 196 2.34 -30.39 0.26
CA PRO A 196 3.21 -31.52 -0.07
C PRO A 196 4.69 -31.27 0.26
N GLU A 197 5.36 -32.27 0.86
CA GLU A 197 6.80 -32.21 1.10
C GLU A 197 7.55 -32.77 -0.11
N HIS A 198 8.12 -31.87 -0.91
CA HIS A 198 8.84 -32.22 -2.14
C HIS A 198 10.32 -32.56 -1.90
N ARG A 199 10.85 -32.31 -0.70
CA ARG A 199 12.27 -32.55 -0.39
C ARG A 199 12.51 -34.00 0.01
N MET A 200 13.63 -34.57 -0.45
CA MET A 200 14.06 -35.90 -0.04
C MET A 200 14.31 -35.97 1.49
N PRO A 201 13.89 -37.04 2.20
CA PRO A 201 14.05 -37.17 3.65
C PRO A 201 15.51 -37.04 4.13
N ARG A 202 16.45 -37.60 3.36
CA ARG A 202 17.89 -37.47 3.59
C ARG A 202 18.36 -36.05 3.25
N GLY A 203 18.23 -35.13 4.21
CA GLY A 203 18.70 -33.74 4.06
C GLY A 203 17.79 -32.68 4.65
N VAL A 204 16.62 -33.04 5.17
CA VAL A 204 15.70 -32.09 5.81
C VAL A 204 16.24 -31.67 7.18
N ARG A 205 16.94 -30.54 7.23
CA ARG A 205 17.39 -29.90 8.48
C ARG A 205 16.37 -28.92 9.06
N HIS A 206 15.65 -28.20 8.20
CA HIS A 206 14.64 -27.22 8.58
C HIS A 206 13.25 -27.71 8.17
N ARG A 207 12.28 -27.62 9.09
CA ARG A 207 10.88 -28.01 8.84
C ARG A 207 10.27 -27.08 7.79
N LYS A 208 9.42 -27.60 6.88
CA LYS A 208 8.75 -26.80 5.84
C LYS A 208 8.02 -25.58 6.41
N ARG A 209 7.30 -25.78 7.53
CA ARG A 209 6.60 -24.72 8.27
C ARG A 209 7.50 -23.56 8.68
N SER A 210 8.73 -23.86 9.12
CA SER A 210 9.67 -22.83 9.56
C SER A 210 10.18 -21.98 8.39
N ILE A 211 10.36 -22.60 7.22
CA ILE A 211 10.79 -21.91 6.00
C ILE A 211 9.65 -21.02 5.48
N LEU A 212 8.42 -21.56 5.43
CA LEU A 212 7.23 -20.80 5.00
C LEU A 212 6.93 -19.64 5.95
N ALA A 213 6.86 -19.89 7.26
CA ALA A 213 6.55 -18.85 8.25
C ALA A 213 7.58 -17.72 8.23
N ILE A 214 8.88 -18.05 8.15
CA ILE A 214 9.93 -17.03 7.99
C ILE A 214 9.74 -16.24 6.70
N SER A 215 9.47 -16.91 5.58
CA SER A 215 9.33 -16.26 4.28
C SER A 215 8.15 -15.29 4.28
N ILE A 216 7.00 -15.71 4.81
CA ILE A 216 5.80 -14.88 4.93
C ILE A 216 6.07 -13.66 5.83
N CYS A 217 6.60 -13.87 7.04
CA CYS A 217 6.89 -12.78 7.97
C CYS A 217 7.91 -11.79 7.38
N ALA A 218 8.94 -12.28 6.70
CA ALA A 218 9.95 -11.45 6.04
C ALA A 218 9.35 -10.61 4.91
N ILE A 219 8.50 -11.20 4.06
CA ILE A 219 7.82 -10.51 2.96
C ILE A 219 6.90 -9.40 3.49
N ILE A 220 6.14 -9.66 4.55
CA ILE A 220 5.31 -8.64 5.23
C ILE A 220 6.19 -7.50 5.77
N CYS A 221 7.42 -7.82 6.20
CA CYS A 221 8.42 -6.84 6.61
C CYS A 221 9.17 -6.16 5.44
N ASN A 222 8.71 -6.34 4.19
CA ASN A 222 9.31 -5.82 2.95
C ASN A 222 10.67 -6.43 2.57
N ALA A 223 10.93 -7.69 2.93
CA ALA A 223 12.09 -8.44 2.44
C ALA A 223 11.70 -9.29 1.22
N TRP A 224 11.94 -8.76 0.01
CA TRP A 224 11.43 -9.34 -1.25
C TRP A 224 12.41 -10.24 -2.02
N SER A 225 13.64 -10.44 -1.53
CA SER A 225 14.61 -11.34 -2.17
C SER A 225 14.98 -12.49 -1.23
N PHE A 226 15.40 -13.64 -1.78
CA PHE A 226 15.84 -14.78 -0.96
C PHE A 226 16.94 -14.40 0.03
N ALA A 227 17.89 -13.55 -0.40
CA ALA A 227 18.93 -13.01 0.47
C ALA A 227 18.35 -12.11 1.57
N ALA A 228 17.40 -11.23 1.23
CA ALA A 228 16.75 -10.36 2.22
C ALA A 228 15.93 -11.17 3.25
N ILE A 229 15.26 -12.25 2.82
CA ILE A 229 14.52 -13.15 3.72
C ILE A 229 15.50 -13.82 4.69
N ALA A 230 16.61 -14.35 4.19
CA ALA A 230 17.62 -14.98 5.04
C ALA A 230 18.29 -14.00 6.01
N GLU A 231 18.59 -12.77 5.56
CA GLU A 231 19.09 -11.71 6.43
C GLU A 231 18.09 -11.31 7.52
N TRP A 232 16.82 -11.18 7.15
CA TRP A 232 15.75 -10.89 8.10
C TRP A 232 15.67 -11.99 9.15
N ALA A 233 15.69 -13.26 8.73
CA ALA A 233 15.67 -14.41 9.63
C ALA A 233 16.87 -14.44 10.59
N LYS A 234 18.07 -14.11 10.10
CA LYS A 234 19.28 -14.01 10.94
C LYS A 234 19.19 -12.89 11.98
N ARG A 235 18.45 -11.82 11.71
CA ARG A 235 18.25 -10.69 12.64
C ARG A 235 17.12 -10.94 13.63
N CYS A 236 16.31 -11.98 13.47
CA CYS A 236 15.24 -12.30 14.41
C CYS A 236 15.79 -12.70 15.79
N PRO A 237 15.19 -12.21 16.88
CA PRO A 237 15.56 -12.65 18.23
C PRO A 237 15.21 -14.13 18.42
N GLN A 238 15.93 -14.80 19.33
CA GLN A 238 15.78 -16.24 19.58
C GLN A 238 14.35 -16.64 19.97
N ASN A 239 13.63 -15.78 20.71
CA ASN A 239 12.24 -16.00 21.07
C ASN A 239 11.32 -16.03 19.83
N MET A 240 11.60 -15.20 18.83
CA MET A 240 10.86 -15.19 17.57
C MET A 240 11.17 -16.47 16.78
N LEU A 241 12.45 -16.84 16.66
CA LEU A 241 12.86 -18.06 15.95
C LEU A 241 12.26 -19.33 16.58
N LYS A 242 12.15 -19.38 17.91
CA LYS A 242 11.42 -20.43 18.63
C LYS A 242 9.94 -20.49 18.22
N ARG A 243 9.26 -19.34 18.23
CA ARG A 243 7.83 -19.23 17.83
C ARG A 243 7.60 -19.61 16.37
N LEU A 244 8.54 -19.27 15.49
CA LEU A 244 8.53 -19.66 14.07
C LEU A 244 9.00 -21.11 13.85
N SER A 245 9.09 -21.92 14.92
CA SER A 245 9.46 -23.34 14.85
C SER A 245 10.79 -23.62 14.15
N CYS A 246 11.76 -22.71 14.29
CA CYS A 246 13.10 -22.92 13.76
C CYS A 246 13.80 -24.09 14.46
N ARG A 247 14.80 -24.66 13.79
CA ARG A 247 15.57 -25.79 14.32
C ARG A 247 16.37 -25.34 15.54
N TYR A 248 16.30 -26.10 16.63
CA TYR A 248 17.18 -25.90 17.77
C TYR A 248 18.47 -26.71 17.59
N ASN A 249 19.63 -26.07 17.75
CA ASN A 249 20.92 -26.74 17.77
C ASN A 249 21.42 -26.89 19.21
N ALA A 250 21.48 -28.14 19.69
CA ALA A 250 21.89 -28.46 21.05
C ALA A 250 23.35 -28.07 21.36
N LYS A 251 24.24 -28.07 20.36
CA LYS A 251 25.66 -27.72 20.57
C LYS A 251 25.86 -26.22 20.79
N THR A 252 25.17 -25.40 20.01
CA THR A 252 25.26 -23.93 20.10
C THR A 252 24.23 -23.32 21.05
N LYS A 253 23.32 -24.15 21.59
CA LYS A 253 22.18 -23.78 22.44
C LYS A 253 21.29 -22.67 21.83
N ARG A 254 21.19 -22.60 20.51
CA ARG A 254 20.47 -21.55 19.77
C ARG A 254 19.54 -22.13 18.71
N TYR A 255 18.48 -21.39 18.40
CA TYR A 255 17.62 -21.61 17.24
C TYR A 255 18.31 -21.09 15.98
N GLU A 256 18.41 -21.95 14.98
CA GLU A 256 19.05 -21.68 13.69
C GLU A 256 17.98 -21.42 12.62
N PRO A 257 17.97 -20.21 12.02
CA PRO A 257 17.12 -19.96 10.86
C PRO A 257 17.65 -20.68 9.62
N PRO A 258 16.79 -20.98 8.63
CA PRO A 258 17.22 -21.51 7.35
C PRO A 258 18.12 -20.52 6.62
N SER A 259 19.14 -21.05 5.94
CA SER A 259 20.04 -20.27 5.09
C SER A 259 19.38 -19.84 3.77
N GLU A 260 19.94 -18.83 3.11
CA GLU A 260 19.44 -18.38 1.80
C GLU A 260 19.33 -19.52 0.77
N PRO A 261 20.32 -20.42 0.59
CA PRO A 261 20.18 -21.51 -0.38
C PRO A 261 19.10 -22.52 0.01
N THR A 262 18.76 -22.63 1.29
CA THR A 262 17.69 -23.50 1.78
C THR A 262 16.33 -22.88 1.47
N ILE A 263 16.17 -21.58 1.72
CA ILE A 263 14.95 -20.82 1.41
C ILE A 263 14.71 -20.83 -0.10
N ARG A 264 15.73 -20.49 -0.91
CA ARG A 264 15.64 -20.45 -2.36
C ARG A 264 15.18 -21.80 -2.94
N ARG A 265 15.88 -22.88 -2.62
CA ARG A 265 15.55 -24.22 -3.15
C ARG A 265 14.15 -24.67 -2.77
N PHE A 266 13.72 -24.39 -1.53
CA PHE A 266 12.37 -24.73 -1.10
C PHE A 266 11.32 -23.91 -1.85
N LEU A 267 11.44 -22.58 -1.87
CA LEU A 267 10.44 -21.71 -2.52
C LEU A 267 10.38 -21.86 -4.05
N GLN A 268 11.45 -22.31 -4.70
CA GLN A 268 11.44 -22.59 -6.13
C GLN A 268 10.75 -23.91 -6.51
N GLN A 269 10.56 -24.82 -5.56
CA GLN A 269 10.02 -26.16 -5.79
C GLN A 269 8.67 -26.38 -5.11
N VAL A 270 8.30 -25.55 -4.14
CA VAL A 270 7.00 -25.63 -3.47
C VAL A 270 5.89 -25.40 -4.49
N ASP A 271 4.84 -26.21 -4.38
CA ASP A 271 3.64 -26.06 -5.19
C ASP A 271 2.90 -24.77 -4.78
N ALA A 272 2.92 -23.79 -5.68
CA ALA A 272 2.29 -22.49 -5.45
C ALA A 272 0.77 -22.59 -5.31
N GLU A 273 0.12 -23.50 -6.06
CA GLU A 273 -1.32 -23.70 -6.01
C GLU A 273 -1.73 -24.35 -4.69
N ALA A 274 -0.97 -25.33 -4.21
CA ALA A 274 -1.20 -25.94 -2.90
C ALA A 274 -1.03 -24.93 -1.76
N VAL A 275 -0.01 -24.07 -1.82
CA VAL A 275 0.18 -22.99 -0.84
C VAL A 275 -1.01 -22.03 -0.86
N ASP A 276 -1.47 -21.67 -2.05
CA ASP A 276 -2.58 -20.73 -2.22
C ASP A 276 -3.89 -21.28 -1.66
N LYS A 277 -4.25 -22.52 -2.01
CA LYS A 277 -5.44 -23.21 -1.47
C LYS A 277 -5.44 -23.25 0.06
N VAL A 278 -4.29 -23.57 0.66
CA VAL A 278 -4.12 -23.59 2.12
C VAL A 278 -4.34 -22.22 2.74
N LEU A 279 -3.73 -21.16 2.16
CA LEU A 279 -3.87 -19.81 2.67
C LEU A 279 -5.29 -19.27 2.46
N SER A 280 -5.90 -19.50 1.30
CA SER A 280 -7.29 -19.13 1.00
C SER A 280 -8.25 -19.77 2.00
N ARG A 281 -8.11 -21.07 2.29
CA ARG A 281 -8.96 -21.76 3.28
C ARG A 281 -8.83 -21.16 4.67
N TRP A 282 -7.63 -20.79 5.07
CA TRP A 282 -7.40 -20.09 6.32
C TRP A 282 -8.00 -18.67 6.32
N PHE A 283 -7.81 -17.91 5.24
CA PHE A 283 -8.38 -16.57 5.11
C PHE A 283 -9.91 -16.59 5.13
N GLN A 284 -10.53 -17.61 4.57
CA GLN A 284 -11.98 -17.81 4.63
C GLN A 284 -12.49 -18.08 6.05
N SER A 285 -11.70 -18.74 6.91
CA SER A 285 -12.10 -18.99 8.31
C SER A 285 -12.00 -17.74 9.18
N VAL A 286 -11.04 -16.85 8.91
CA VAL A 286 -10.82 -15.61 9.68
C VAL A 286 -11.59 -14.42 9.09
N GLY A 287 -11.97 -14.50 7.82
CA GLY A 287 -12.71 -13.47 7.10
C GLY A 287 -14.13 -13.26 7.64
N ASP A 288 -14.55 -12.00 7.76
CA ASP A 288 -15.92 -11.68 8.16
C ASP A 288 -16.90 -11.96 7.00
N LYS A 289 -17.76 -12.96 7.21
CA LYS A 289 -18.74 -13.41 6.22
C LYS A 289 -19.82 -12.38 5.92
N SER A 290 -20.05 -11.40 6.80
CA SER A 290 -21.02 -10.33 6.58
C SER A 290 -20.53 -9.24 5.62
N LEU A 291 -19.23 -9.22 5.30
CA LEU A 291 -18.65 -8.19 4.46
C LEU A 291 -18.83 -8.52 2.98
N PRO A 292 -19.10 -7.50 2.12
CA PRO A 292 -19.08 -7.67 0.68
C PRO A 292 -17.70 -8.13 0.17
N ILE A 293 -17.70 -8.76 -1.00
CA ILE A 293 -16.49 -9.22 -1.69
C ILE A 293 -16.21 -8.30 -2.88
N ALA A 294 -14.97 -7.90 -3.08
CA ALA A 294 -14.50 -7.25 -4.30
C ALA A 294 -13.67 -8.22 -5.14
N VAL A 295 -13.84 -8.17 -6.45
CA VAL A 295 -13.02 -8.92 -7.41
C VAL A 295 -12.24 -7.95 -8.28
N ASP A 296 -10.93 -8.18 -8.40
CA ASP A 296 -10.03 -7.32 -9.17
C ASP A 296 -8.85 -8.11 -9.74
N GLY A 297 -8.45 -7.77 -10.97
CA GLY A 297 -7.29 -8.31 -11.67
C GLY A 297 -6.03 -7.48 -11.41
N LYS A 298 -4.91 -8.14 -11.10
CA LYS A 298 -3.61 -7.49 -10.88
C LYS A 298 -2.48 -8.25 -11.56
N THR A 299 -1.67 -7.50 -12.30
CA THR A 299 -0.43 -8.02 -12.89
C THR A 299 0.72 -7.91 -11.90
N LEU A 300 1.35 -9.03 -11.59
CA LEU A 300 2.55 -9.10 -10.76
C LEU A 300 3.78 -8.74 -11.61
N CYS A 301 4.08 -7.43 -11.71
CA CYS A 301 5.13 -6.92 -12.61
C CYS A 301 6.54 -7.52 -12.38
N GLY A 302 6.82 -8.05 -11.19
CA GLY A 302 8.09 -8.69 -10.83
C GLY A 302 8.12 -10.21 -11.00
N ALA A 303 6.98 -10.86 -11.21
CA ALA A 303 6.88 -12.29 -11.45
C ALA A 303 6.82 -12.56 -12.95
N ARG A 304 7.82 -13.28 -13.47
CA ARG A 304 7.88 -13.69 -14.87
C ARG A 304 7.96 -15.20 -14.97
N GLN A 305 7.16 -15.76 -15.87
CA GLN A 305 7.25 -17.15 -16.27
C GLN A 305 8.55 -17.40 -17.07
N PRO A 306 8.97 -18.66 -17.25
CA PRO A 306 10.17 -19.01 -18.03
C PRO A 306 10.18 -18.43 -19.46
N ASP A 307 9.00 -18.21 -20.04
CA ASP A 307 8.80 -17.60 -21.35
C ASP A 307 8.82 -16.05 -21.33
N GLY A 308 9.11 -15.44 -20.19
CA GLY A 308 9.18 -13.99 -19.99
C GLY A 308 7.83 -13.31 -19.74
N LYS A 309 6.70 -14.03 -19.75
CA LYS A 309 5.37 -13.46 -19.54
C LYS A 309 5.16 -13.04 -18.09
N GLN A 310 4.46 -11.92 -17.89
CA GLN A 310 4.04 -11.47 -16.57
C GLN A 310 2.87 -12.30 -16.06
N VAL A 311 2.89 -12.61 -14.76
CA VAL A 311 1.79 -13.32 -14.10
C VAL A 311 0.65 -12.34 -13.83
N HIS A 312 -0.57 -12.69 -14.25
CA HIS A 312 -1.78 -11.94 -13.95
C HIS A 312 -2.67 -12.76 -13.03
N LEU A 313 -3.12 -12.16 -11.92
CA LEU A 313 -3.95 -12.81 -10.91
C LEU A 313 -5.28 -12.08 -10.80
N LEU A 314 -6.37 -12.84 -10.83
CA LEU A 314 -7.70 -12.38 -10.46
C LEU A 314 -7.94 -12.75 -8.99
N ALA A 315 -8.24 -11.78 -8.14
CA ALA A 315 -8.39 -12.00 -6.70
C ALA A 315 -9.76 -11.55 -6.18
N ALA A 316 -10.38 -12.37 -5.34
CA ALA A 316 -11.56 -12.04 -4.55
C ALA A 316 -11.14 -11.66 -3.12
N PHE A 317 -11.46 -10.45 -2.68
CA PHE A 317 -11.03 -9.94 -1.37
C PHE A 317 -12.15 -9.23 -0.61
N LEU A 318 -12.09 -9.29 0.72
CA LEU A 318 -13.08 -8.67 1.60
C LEU A 318 -12.97 -7.15 1.64
N HIS A 319 -14.10 -6.48 1.43
CA HIS A 319 -14.21 -5.04 1.69
C HIS A 319 -13.83 -4.72 3.14
N LYS A 320 -13.17 -3.58 3.38
CA LYS A 320 -12.71 -3.09 4.70
C LYS A 320 -11.65 -3.94 5.43
N GLN A 321 -11.53 -5.24 5.19
CA GLN A 321 -10.50 -6.09 5.81
C GLN A 321 -9.28 -6.27 4.90
N GLY A 322 -9.45 -6.22 3.57
CA GLY A 322 -8.34 -6.40 2.62
C GLY A 322 -7.75 -7.81 2.61
N ILE A 323 -8.50 -8.79 3.11
CA ILE A 323 -8.14 -10.21 3.10
C ILE A 323 -8.52 -10.79 1.74
N VAL A 324 -7.60 -11.50 1.10
CA VAL A 324 -7.86 -12.24 -0.14
C VAL A 324 -8.45 -13.61 0.22
N LEU A 325 -9.69 -13.86 -0.17
CA LEU A 325 -10.42 -15.10 0.11
C LEU A 325 -10.12 -16.21 -0.90
N ALA A 326 -9.90 -15.82 -2.15
CA ALA A 326 -9.55 -16.70 -3.24
C ALA A 326 -8.77 -15.89 -4.29
N GLN A 327 -7.88 -16.54 -5.01
CA GLN A 327 -7.23 -15.96 -6.19
C GLN A 327 -7.01 -17.06 -7.23
N THR A 328 -6.96 -16.66 -8.49
CA THR A 328 -6.66 -17.57 -9.60
C THR A 328 -5.79 -16.87 -10.63
N GLN A 329 -4.91 -17.63 -11.29
CA GLN A 329 -4.06 -17.10 -12.34
C GLN A 329 -4.82 -17.08 -13.67
N VAL A 330 -4.81 -15.92 -14.33
CA VAL A 330 -5.41 -15.76 -15.66
C VAL A 330 -4.34 -15.98 -16.72
N ASP A 331 -4.57 -16.94 -17.62
CA ASP A 331 -3.67 -17.17 -18.77
C ASP A 331 -3.87 -16.10 -19.85
N ARG A 332 -2.81 -15.80 -20.60
CA ARG A 332 -2.74 -14.74 -21.62
C ARG A 332 -3.80 -14.87 -22.72
N LYS A 333 -4.21 -16.09 -23.07
CA LYS A 333 -5.21 -16.33 -24.12
C LYS A 333 -6.63 -16.09 -23.64
N THR A 334 -6.83 -15.95 -22.34
CA THR A 334 -8.14 -15.89 -21.71
C THR A 334 -8.31 -14.53 -21.05
N ASN A 335 -9.49 -13.95 -21.19
CA ASN A 335 -9.82 -12.74 -20.43
C ASN A 335 -10.09 -13.10 -18.96
N GLU A 336 -10.24 -12.10 -18.08
CA GLU A 336 -10.57 -12.35 -16.67
C GLU A 336 -11.98 -12.96 -16.49
N ILE A 337 -12.90 -12.67 -17.42
CA ILE A 337 -14.34 -13.02 -17.32
C ILE A 337 -14.57 -14.54 -17.15
N PRO A 338 -13.99 -15.43 -17.99
CA PRO A 338 -14.14 -16.88 -17.82
C PRO A 338 -13.50 -17.45 -16.55
N MET A 339 -12.65 -16.68 -15.86
CA MET A 339 -12.01 -17.10 -14.62
C MET A 339 -12.84 -16.76 -13.39
N VAL A 340 -13.91 -15.98 -13.53
CA VAL A 340 -14.82 -15.65 -12.43
C VAL A 340 -15.46 -16.90 -11.83
N PRO A 341 -16.00 -17.86 -12.62
CA PRO A 341 -16.51 -19.11 -12.05
C PRO A 341 -15.45 -19.88 -11.26
N VAL A 342 -14.27 -20.07 -11.86
CA VAL A 342 -13.14 -20.79 -11.25
C VAL A 342 -12.72 -20.16 -9.92
N LEU A 343 -12.73 -18.83 -9.84
CA LEU A 343 -12.41 -18.09 -8.61
C LEU A 343 -13.40 -18.36 -7.48
N PHE A 344 -14.67 -18.62 -7.80
CA PHE A 344 -15.75 -18.79 -6.83
C PHE A 344 -16.13 -20.25 -6.57
N ASP A 345 -15.54 -21.23 -7.26
CA ASP A 345 -15.88 -22.65 -7.11
C ASP A 345 -15.80 -23.11 -5.65
N ASP A 346 -14.70 -22.79 -4.97
CA ASP A 346 -14.44 -23.16 -3.57
C ASP A 346 -14.83 -22.05 -2.56
N LEU A 347 -15.57 -21.02 -2.98
CA LEU A 347 -15.94 -19.90 -2.10
C LEU A 347 -17.47 -19.78 -1.94
N ASP A 348 -17.93 -19.89 -0.69
CA ASP A 348 -19.32 -19.61 -0.35
C ASP A 348 -19.60 -18.10 -0.35
N ILE A 349 -20.37 -17.70 -1.36
CA ILE A 349 -20.78 -16.31 -1.59
C ILE A 349 -22.29 -16.11 -1.54
N LYS A 350 -23.04 -17.13 -1.11
CA LYS A 350 -24.49 -17.05 -1.02
C LYS A 350 -24.92 -15.90 -0.10
N ASP A 351 -25.94 -15.15 -0.52
CA ASP A 351 -26.51 -14.01 0.20
C ASP A 351 -25.49 -12.89 0.47
N ARG A 352 -24.38 -12.84 -0.29
CA ARG A 352 -23.33 -11.81 -0.19
C ARG A 352 -23.31 -10.93 -1.42
N VAL A 353 -22.97 -9.66 -1.20
CA VAL A 353 -22.75 -8.69 -2.28
C VAL A 353 -21.35 -8.84 -2.85
N VAL A 354 -21.26 -9.05 -4.16
CA VAL A 354 -19.99 -9.11 -4.91
C VAL A 354 -19.87 -7.89 -5.81
N THR A 355 -18.75 -7.17 -5.71
CA THR A 355 -18.47 -5.97 -6.50
C THR A 355 -17.37 -6.25 -7.49
N PHE A 356 -17.54 -5.82 -8.74
CA PHE A 356 -16.53 -5.95 -9.77
C PHE A 356 -16.19 -4.60 -10.39
N ASP A 357 -15.08 -4.57 -11.11
CA ASP A 357 -14.76 -3.46 -12.00
C ASP A 357 -15.74 -3.39 -13.19
N ALA A 358 -15.56 -2.38 -14.04
CA ALA A 358 -16.47 -2.17 -15.15
C ALA A 358 -16.35 -3.21 -16.27
N LEU A 359 -15.19 -3.83 -16.45
CA LEU A 359 -14.95 -4.83 -17.50
C LEU A 359 -15.91 -6.02 -17.35
N HIS A 360 -16.18 -6.39 -16.10
CA HIS A 360 -17.03 -7.53 -15.71
C HIS A 360 -18.54 -7.25 -15.76
N ALA A 361 -18.98 -6.08 -16.22
CA ALA A 361 -20.40 -5.76 -16.43
C ALA A 361 -20.98 -6.54 -17.64
N GLN A 362 -21.07 -7.86 -17.51
CA GLN A 362 -21.54 -8.81 -18.51
C GLN A 362 -22.76 -9.58 -18.01
N LYS A 363 -23.68 -9.91 -18.93
CA LYS A 363 -24.91 -10.64 -18.60
C LYS A 363 -24.63 -12.02 -18.02
N GLU A 364 -23.66 -12.73 -18.59
CA GLU A 364 -23.28 -14.08 -18.16
C GLU A 364 -22.72 -14.08 -16.73
N THR A 365 -21.86 -13.11 -16.40
CA THR A 365 -21.33 -12.94 -15.04
C THR A 365 -22.44 -12.61 -14.04
N ALA A 366 -23.37 -11.71 -14.37
CA ALA A 366 -24.52 -11.41 -13.51
C ALA A 366 -25.39 -12.66 -13.29
N ARG A 367 -25.66 -13.41 -14.36
CA ARG A 367 -26.46 -14.63 -14.31
C ARG A 367 -25.83 -15.68 -13.41
N TYR A 368 -24.53 -15.95 -13.58
CA TYR A 368 -23.78 -16.88 -12.74
C TYR A 368 -23.85 -16.52 -11.25
N LEU A 369 -23.68 -15.23 -10.92
CA LEU A 369 -23.73 -14.77 -9.53
C LEU A 369 -25.11 -14.98 -8.89
N VAL A 370 -26.19 -14.65 -9.62
CA VAL A 370 -27.56 -14.73 -9.08
C VAL A 370 -28.12 -16.15 -9.13
N GLU A 371 -28.04 -16.82 -10.28
CA GLU A 371 -28.68 -18.11 -10.51
C GLU A 371 -27.89 -19.26 -9.88
N ASP A 372 -26.57 -19.33 -10.13
CA ASP A 372 -25.75 -20.46 -9.68
C ASP A 372 -25.26 -20.27 -8.24
N LYS A 373 -24.79 -19.06 -7.90
CA LYS A 373 -24.18 -18.78 -6.59
C LYS A 373 -25.13 -18.14 -5.57
N LYS A 374 -26.34 -17.72 -5.99
CA LYS A 374 -27.33 -17.06 -5.12
C LYS A 374 -26.74 -15.86 -4.38
N ALA A 375 -25.90 -15.09 -5.07
CA ALA A 375 -25.22 -13.91 -4.58
C ALA A 375 -25.81 -12.64 -5.20
N GLU A 376 -25.66 -11.53 -4.49
CA GLU A 376 -26.00 -10.21 -5.01
C GLU A 376 -24.78 -9.59 -5.71
N TYR A 377 -24.98 -8.68 -6.64
CA TYR A 377 -23.88 -8.02 -7.35
C TYR A 377 -24.04 -6.50 -7.46
N ILE A 378 -22.90 -5.81 -7.50
CA ILE A 378 -22.80 -4.40 -7.87
C ILE A 378 -21.79 -4.27 -9.01
N PHE A 379 -22.28 -3.87 -10.19
CA PHE A 379 -21.44 -3.61 -11.36
C PHE A 379 -21.32 -2.12 -11.63
N THR A 380 -20.13 -1.71 -12.07
CA THR A 380 -19.91 -0.36 -12.57
C THR A 380 -20.09 -0.34 -14.09
N VAL A 381 -21.02 0.45 -14.61
CA VAL A 381 -21.22 0.56 -16.07
C VAL A 381 -20.37 1.71 -16.63
N LYS A 382 -19.56 1.42 -17.66
CA LYS A 382 -18.76 2.41 -18.42
C LYS A 382 -19.09 2.32 -19.91
N ASP A 383 -18.16 2.78 -20.76
CA ASP A 383 -18.31 2.80 -22.23
C ASP A 383 -18.31 1.40 -22.87
N ASN A 384 -18.05 0.35 -22.10
CA ASN A 384 -18.16 -1.04 -22.53
C ASN A 384 -19.61 -1.51 -22.70
N GLN A 385 -20.59 -0.83 -22.10
CA GLN A 385 -22.02 -1.13 -22.25
C GLN A 385 -22.78 0.17 -22.60
N LYS A 386 -22.62 0.64 -23.84
CA LYS A 386 -23.10 1.96 -24.29
C LYS A 386 -24.61 2.15 -24.13
N THR A 387 -25.41 1.15 -24.48
CA THR A 387 -26.88 1.17 -24.35
C THR A 387 -27.32 1.25 -22.89
N ILE A 388 -26.71 0.48 -22.00
CA ILE A 388 -27.01 0.54 -20.55
C ILE A 388 -26.57 1.89 -19.98
N LYS A 389 -25.39 2.39 -20.37
CA LYS A 389 -24.89 3.70 -19.94
C LYS A 389 -25.83 4.82 -20.39
N GLN A 390 -26.37 4.74 -21.59
CA GLN A 390 -27.34 5.69 -22.11
C GLN A 390 -28.67 5.60 -21.35
N ALA A 391 -29.20 4.40 -21.14
CA ALA A 391 -30.41 4.19 -20.34
C ALA A 391 -30.24 4.75 -18.91
N ILE A 392 -29.10 4.53 -18.26
CA ILE A 392 -28.79 5.08 -16.93
C ILE A 392 -28.79 6.63 -16.96
N LYS A 393 -28.26 7.25 -18.01
CA LYS A 393 -28.29 8.72 -18.16
C LYS A 393 -29.72 9.24 -18.36
N GLU A 394 -30.52 8.52 -19.13
CA GLU A 394 -31.92 8.89 -19.43
C GLU A 394 -32.84 8.74 -18.21
N LEU A 395 -32.47 7.91 -17.22
CA LEU A 395 -33.20 7.82 -15.95
C LEU A 395 -33.24 9.13 -15.15
N ASN A 396 -32.46 10.17 -15.52
CA ASN A 396 -32.49 11.50 -14.90
C ASN A 396 -32.50 11.48 -13.35
N LEU A 397 -31.75 10.55 -12.76
CA LEU A 397 -31.76 10.30 -11.31
C LEU A 397 -31.19 11.53 -10.57
N SER A 398 -32.08 12.35 -9.99
CA SER A 398 -31.74 13.39 -9.02
C SER A 398 -31.40 12.81 -7.64
N SER A 399 -31.75 11.55 -7.40
CA SER A 399 -31.46 10.78 -6.18
C SER A 399 -31.44 9.27 -6.47
N PHE A 400 -30.64 8.53 -5.69
CA PHE A 400 -30.40 7.08 -5.81
C PHE A 400 -31.71 6.29 -5.59
N PRO A 401 -32.10 5.34 -6.47
CA PRO A 401 -33.37 4.64 -6.31
C PRO A 401 -33.35 3.76 -5.05
N PRO A 402 -34.49 3.62 -4.33
CA PRO A 402 -34.52 2.85 -3.10
C PRO A 402 -34.24 1.38 -3.43
N SER A 403 -33.25 0.82 -2.73
CA SER A 403 -33.06 -0.63 -2.59
C SER A 403 -34.39 -1.26 -2.18
N ALA A 404 -34.76 -2.36 -2.83
CA ALA A 404 -35.98 -3.11 -2.52
C ALA A 404 -36.10 -3.39 -1.02
N ARG A 405 -37.34 -3.39 -0.50
CA ARG A 405 -37.64 -3.77 0.89
C ARG A 405 -37.19 -5.21 1.13
N ASN A 406 -36.43 -5.43 2.21
CA ASN A 406 -36.26 -6.75 2.81
C ASN A 406 -37.65 -7.31 3.15
N ASN A 407 -38.06 -8.39 2.49
CA ASN A 407 -39.11 -9.26 2.98
C ASN A 407 -38.50 -10.35 3.86
#